data_AF-A0A836VC22-F1
#
_entry.id   AF-A0A836VC22-F1
#
_cell.length_a   1.000
_cell.length_b   1.000
_cell.length_c   1.000
_cell.angle_alpha   90.00
_cell.angle_beta   90.00
_cell.angle_gamma   90.00
#
_symmetry.space_group_name_H-M   'P 1'
#
loop_
_entity.id
_entity.type
_entity.pdbx_description
1 polymer ?
#
loop_
_entity_poly.entity_id
_entity_poly.type
_entity_poly.pdbx_seq_one_letter_code
_entity_poly.pdbx_strand_id
1 'polypeptide(L)'
;MDSQRPAFQKIVPSQAKAPATERESAERALFFATINGMESTRLLREYMNVCEQEFHANEANKNVPLPEVTQEEFAEAVKELLCFSIWLALYEHAEAQADPPEWFKIFILQSIGLSDKLYAIPSATEVGDKYPLSEGVEMACQLLSMNMAHKLKLGATAPAASLHLASLVQNNERVRAELMSLSLTESIESLDNIIHESSAMPS
;
A
#
# COMPACT_ATOMS: atom_id res chain seq x y z
N MET A 1 24.47 -16.00 -11.34
CA MET A 1 23.70 -16.27 -12.57
C MET A 1 22.41 -15.48 -12.42
N ASP A 2 22.38 -14.29 -13.02
CA ASP A 2 21.19 -13.45 -13.05
C ASP A 2 20.13 -14.13 -13.91
N SER A 3 19.20 -14.83 -13.26
CA SER A 3 17.92 -15.13 -13.88
C SER A 3 17.22 -13.80 -14.09
N GLN A 4 17.27 -13.29 -15.31
CA GLN A 4 16.44 -12.18 -15.76
C GLN A 4 14.98 -12.57 -15.47
N ARG A 5 14.43 -12.05 -14.36
CA ARG A 5 12.98 -12.05 -14.18
C ARG A 5 12.40 -11.40 -15.43
N PRO A 6 11.42 -12.03 -16.11
CA PRO A 6 10.80 -11.42 -17.27
C PRO A 6 10.36 -9.99 -16.92
N ALA A 7 10.50 -9.07 -17.88
CA ALA A 7 10.08 -7.69 -17.70
C ALA A 7 8.64 -7.67 -17.21
N PHE A 8 8.38 -7.00 -16.08
CA PHE A 8 7.03 -6.90 -15.55
C PHE A 8 6.13 -6.23 -16.59
N GLN A 9 5.04 -6.92 -16.93
CA GLN A 9 4.00 -6.38 -17.79
C GLN A 9 2.76 -6.13 -16.94
N LYS A 10 2.41 -4.86 -16.77
CA LYS A 10 1.16 -4.45 -16.09
C LYS A 10 -0.01 -5.12 -16.80
N ILE A 11 -0.71 -6.02 -16.10
CA ILE A 11 -1.89 -6.69 -16.64
C ILE A 11 -3.05 -5.72 -16.62
N VAL A 12 -3.68 -5.53 -17.77
CA VAL A 12 -4.94 -4.77 -17.84
C VAL A 12 -6.07 -5.71 -17.38
N PRO A 13 -7.02 -5.29 -16.52
CA PRO A 13 -8.09 -6.16 -16.03
C PRO A 13 -8.86 -6.87 -17.15
N SER A 14 -9.03 -6.25 -18.32
CA SER A 14 -9.65 -6.87 -19.50
C SER A 14 -8.90 -8.08 -20.07
N GLN A 15 -7.63 -8.27 -19.72
CA GLN A 15 -6.78 -9.38 -20.12
C GLN A 15 -6.75 -10.50 -19.07
N ALA A 16 -7.29 -10.25 -17.87
CA ALA A 16 -7.46 -11.25 -16.83
C ALA A 16 -8.78 -12.00 -17.01
N LYS A 17 -8.78 -13.29 -16.63
CA LYS A 17 -10.01 -14.09 -16.61
C LYS A 17 -10.80 -13.74 -15.35
N ALA A 18 -12.09 -13.46 -15.50
CA ALA A 18 -12.97 -13.25 -14.36
C ALA A 18 -12.94 -14.47 -13.41
N PRO A 19 -13.03 -14.26 -12.08
CA PRO A 19 -13.16 -15.36 -11.13
C PRO A 19 -14.32 -16.29 -11.51
N ALA A 20 -14.13 -17.59 -11.38
CA ALA A 20 -15.14 -18.59 -11.74
C ALA A 20 -16.30 -18.63 -10.73
N THR A 21 -16.06 -18.17 -9.50
CA THR A 21 -17.05 -18.15 -8.41
C THR A 21 -16.89 -16.91 -7.53
N GLU A 22 -17.93 -16.56 -6.77
CA GLU A 22 -17.88 -15.50 -5.76
C GLU A 22 -16.83 -15.80 -4.67
N ARG A 23 -16.67 -17.07 -4.31
CA ARG A 23 -15.65 -17.51 -3.36
C ARG A 23 -14.25 -17.21 -3.86
N GLU A 24 -13.96 -17.55 -5.12
CA GLU A 24 -12.66 -17.25 -5.73
C GLU A 24 -12.40 -15.74 -5.78
N SER A 25 -13.42 -14.93 -6.09
CA SER A 25 -13.32 -13.47 -6.04
C SER A 25 -12.92 -12.98 -4.64
N ALA A 26 -13.58 -13.51 -3.59
CA ALA A 26 -13.29 -13.13 -2.20
C ALA A 26 -11.90 -13.57 -1.74
N GLU A 27 -11.43 -14.77 -2.13
CA GLU A 27 -10.09 -15.28 -1.80
C GLU A 27 -9.00 -14.43 -2.47
N ARG A 28 -9.18 -14.07 -3.75
CA ARG A 28 -8.28 -13.14 -4.46
C ARG A 28 -8.26 -11.76 -3.82
N ALA A 29 -9.43 -11.23 -3.45
CA ALA A 29 -9.54 -9.92 -2.80
C ALA A 29 -8.86 -9.91 -1.42
N LEU A 30 -8.94 -11.01 -0.68
CA LEU A 30 -8.27 -11.21 0.60
C LEU A 30 -6.75 -11.23 0.45
N PHE A 31 -6.25 -11.97 -0.54
CA PHE A 31 -4.83 -11.95 -0.88
C PHE A 31 -4.37 -10.51 -1.15
N PHE A 32 -5.05 -9.80 -2.05
CA PHE A 32 -4.65 -8.45 -2.46
C PHE A 32 -4.63 -7.47 -1.28
N ALA A 33 -5.64 -7.50 -0.41
CA ALA A 33 -5.68 -6.66 0.79
C ALA A 33 -4.58 -7.03 1.79
N THR A 34 -4.33 -8.32 1.98
CA THR A 34 -3.31 -8.81 2.93
C THR A 34 -1.91 -8.44 2.48
N ILE A 35 -1.55 -8.73 1.22
CA ILE A 35 -0.21 -8.45 0.70
C ILE A 35 0.06 -6.94 0.62
N ASN A 36 -0.95 -6.11 0.28
CA ASN A 36 -0.81 -4.65 0.38
C ASN A 36 -0.65 -4.18 1.83
N GLY A 37 -1.25 -4.87 2.82
CA GLY A 37 -1.08 -4.54 4.23
C GLY A 37 0.34 -4.80 4.71
N MET A 38 0.92 -5.92 4.27
CA MET A 38 2.33 -6.26 4.52
C MET A 38 3.27 -5.23 3.86
N GLU A 39 3.00 -4.89 2.59
CA GLU A 39 3.78 -3.88 1.86
C GLU A 39 3.66 -2.49 2.49
N SER A 40 2.46 -2.10 2.95
CA SER A 40 2.25 -0.84 3.67
C SER A 40 3.03 -0.81 4.98
N THR A 41 3.07 -1.92 5.70
CA THR A 41 3.91 -2.07 6.91
C THR A 41 5.39 -1.88 6.57
N ARG A 42 5.87 -2.51 5.50
CA ARG A 42 7.26 -2.40 5.05
C ARG A 42 7.62 -0.96 4.67
N LEU A 43 6.79 -0.31 3.86
CA LEU A 43 6.99 1.09 3.44
C LEU A 43 7.02 2.06 4.62
N LEU A 44 6.13 1.90 5.60
CA LEU A 44 6.13 2.77 6.78
C LEU A 44 7.37 2.57 7.66
N ARG A 45 7.84 1.32 7.81
CA ARG A 45 9.11 1.06 8.51
C ARG A 45 10.30 1.68 7.78
N GLU A 46 10.36 1.52 6.46
CA GLU A 46 11.40 2.15 5.62
C GLU A 46 11.38 3.67 5.79
N TYR A 47 10.19 4.27 5.70
CA TYR A 47 9.99 5.70 5.91
C TYR A 47 10.43 6.19 7.29
N MET A 48 10.06 5.49 8.36
CA MET A 48 10.48 5.82 9.73
C MET A 48 12.00 5.70 9.90
N ASN A 49 12.61 4.64 9.37
CA ASN A 49 14.05 4.41 9.45
C ASN A 49 14.84 5.51 8.74
N VAL A 50 14.41 5.93 7.55
CA VAL A 50 15.06 7.03 6.81
C VAL A 50 14.96 8.34 7.59
N CYS A 51 13.78 8.64 8.13
CA CYS A 51 13.59 9.82 8.96
C CYS A 51 14.50 9.83 10.20
N GLU A 52 14.62 8.69 10.89
CA GLU A 52 15.49 8.54 12.04
C GLU A 52 16.98 8.70 11.69
N GLN A 53 17.43 8.06 10.60
CA GLN A 53 18.80 8.18 10.12
C GLN A 53 19.17 9.62 9.77
N GLU A 54 18.30 10.34 9.05
CA GLU A 54 18.54 11.74 8.71
C GLU A 54 18.54 12.65 9.93
N PHE A 55 17.66 12.39 10.91
CA PHE A 55 17.63 13.15 12.15
C PHE A 55 18.94 13.04 12.94
N HIS A 56 19.46 11.81 13.08
CA HIS A 56 20.68 11.53 13.82
C HIS A 56 21.97 11.81 13.04
N ALA A 57 21.89 12.06 11.72
CA ALA A 57 23.02 12.53 10.92
C ALA A 57 23.49 13.93 11.35
N ASN A 58 22.61 14.73 11.98
CA ASN A 58 22.98 15.98 12.62
C ASN A 58 23.63 15.72 13.99
N GLU A 59 24.89 16.14 14.17
CA GLU A 59 25.62 15.98 15.44
C GLU A 59 24.89 16.57 16.66
N ALA A 60 24.08 17.62 16.49
CA ALA A 60 23.26 18.19 17.57
C ALA A 60 22.15 17.23 18.07
N ASN A 61 21.73 16.29 17.23
CA ASN A 61 20.61 15.37 17.46
C ASN A 61 21.05 13.93 17.70
N LYS A 62 22.36 13.64 17.65
CA LYS A 62 22.92 12.28 17.71
C LYS A 62 22.44 11.43 18.87
N ASN A 63 22.14 12.05 20.01
CA ASN A 63 21.66 11.38 21.23
C ASN A 63 20.25 11.85 21.65
N VAL A 64 19.54 12.59 20.80
CA VAL A 64 18.19 13.09 21.11
C VAL A 64 17.20 11.98 20.76
N PRO A 65 16.47 11.40 21.72
CA PRO A 65 15.51 10.35 21.41
C PRO A 65 14.34 10.90 20.58
N LEU A 66 13.89 10.14 19.59
CA LEU A 66 12.63 10.42 18.89
C LEU A 66 11.43 10.00 19.76
N PRO A 67 10.27 10.66 19.61
CA PRO A 67 9.05 10.24 20.29
C PRO A 67 8.67 8.81 19.90
N GLU A 68 8.29 8.00 20.89
CA GLU A 68 7.82 6.64 20.64
C GLU A 68 6.46 6.65 19.93
N VAL A 69 6.35 5.82 18.89
CA VAL A 69 5.10 5.52 18.19
C VAL A 69 4.47 4.28 18.83
N THR A 70 3.22 4.39 19.28
CA THR A 70 2.51 3.24 19.85
C THR A 70 2.15 2.22 18.77
N GLN A 71 1.88 0.98 19.18
CA GLN A 71 1.40 -0.04 18.25
C GLN A 71 0.08 0.36 17.57
N GLU A 72 -0.78 1.07 18.29
CA GLU A 72 -2.07 1.55 17.81
C GLU A 72 -1.87 2.64 16.74
N GLU A 73 -1.03 3.65 17.01
CA GLU A 73 -0.67 4.71 16.07
C GLU A 73 -0.07 4.13 14.78
N PHE A 74 0.83 3.14 14.92
CA PHE A 74 1.43 2.46 13.78
C PHE A 74 0.41 1.63 13.00
N ALA A 75 -0.48 0.91 13.67
CA ALA A 75 -1.53 0.12 13.02
C ALA A 75 -2.51 1.01 12.23
N GLU A 76 -2.90 2.16 12.78
CA GLU A 76 -3.72 3.13 12.07
C GLU A 76 -2.99 3.72 10.84
N ALA A 77 -1.69 3.96 10.94
CA ALA A 77 -0.88 4.41 9.81
C ALA A 77 -0.82 3.35 8.70
N VAL A 78 -0.61 2.08 9.08
CA VAL A 78 -0.62 0.93 8.14
C VAL A 78 -1.96 0.83 7.43
N LYS A 79 -3.07 0.93 8.17
CA LYS A 79 -4.42 0.89 7.62
C LYS A 79 -4.65 2.02 6.61
N GLU A 80 -4.23 3.22 6.96
CA GLU A 80 -4.40 4.39 6.11
C GLU A 80 -3.61 4.27 4.80
N LEU A 81 -2.35 3.81 4.87
CA LEU A 81 -1.54 3.54 3.68
C LEU A 81 -2.08 2.35 2.86
N LEU A 82 -2.59 1.31 3.49
CA LEU A 82 -3.24 0.16 2.82
C LEU A 82 -4.43 0.62 1.97
N CYS A 83 -5.35 1.39 2.55
CA CYS A 83 -6.53 1.87 1.83
C CYS A 83 -6.12 2.76 0.66
N PHE A 84 -5.17 3.68 0.91
CA PHE A 84 -4.63 4.54 -0.12
C PHE A 84 -3.98 3.76 -1.27
N SER A 85 -3.20 2.72 -0.96
CA SER A 85 -2.56 1.83 -1.95
C SER A 85 -3.59 1.12 -2.83
N ILE A 86 -4.68 0.61 -2.25
CA ILE A 86 -5.75 -0.06 -3.00
C ILE A 86 -6.45 0.93 -3.95
N TRP A 87 -6.73 2.16 -3.52
CA TRP A 87 -7.33 3.15 -4.43
C TRP A 87 -6.37 3.66 -5.48
N LEU A 88 -5.09 3.83 -5.16
CA LEU A 88 -4.09 4.15 -6.17
C LEU A 88 -4.05 3.08 -7.26
N ALA A 89 -4.06 1.80 -6.87
CA ALA A 89 -4.12 0.71 -7.83
C ALA A 89 -5.39 0.81 -8.71
N LEU A 90 -6.56 1.09 -8.12
CA LEU A 90 -7.79 1.32 -8.90
C LEU A 90 -7.63 2.50 -9.89
N TYR A 91 -7.11 3.63 -9.42
CA TYR A 91 -6.93 4.84 -10.22
C TYR A 91 -5.95 4.60 -11.38
N GLU A 92 -4.79 4.01 -11.10
CA GLU A 92 -3.76 3.64 -12.07
C GLU A 92 -4.26 2.63 -13.13
N HIS A 93 -5.28 1.83 -12.79
CA HIS A 93 -5.93 0.91 -13.72
C HIS A 93 -7.09 1.57 -14.49
N ALA A 94 -7.84 2.48 -13.87
CA ALA A 94 -8.89 3.25 -14.51
C ALA A 94 -8.33 4.21 -15.58
N GLU A 95 -7.16 4.81 -15.34
CA GLU A 95 -6.46 5.59 -16.37
C GLU A 95 -6.07 4.74 -17.58
N ALA A 96 -5.77 3.45 -17.37
CA ALA A 96 -5.41 2.51 -18.44
C ALA A 96 -6.64 1.99 -19.22
N GLN A 97 -7.84 2.05 -18.63
CA GLN A 97 -9.08 1.52 -19.21
C GLN A 97 -10.30 2.35 -18.79
N ALA A 98 -10.90 3.05 -19.75
CA ALA A 98 -12.03 3.96 -19.52
C ALA A 98 -13.27 3.31 -18.88
N ASP A 99 -13.48 2.01 -19.06
CA ASP A 99 -14.52 1.24 -18.36
C ASP A 99 -13.99 -0.16 -17.98
N PRO A 100 -13.59 -0.37 -16.71
CA PRO A 100 -13.15 -1.67 -16.24
C PRO A 100 -14.33 -2.65 -16.10
N PRO A 101 -14.09 -3.97 -16.26
CA PRO A 101 -15.15 -4.97 -16.11
C PRO A 101 -15.82 -4.95 -14.74
N GLU A 102 -17.12 -5.27 -14.67
CA GLU A 102 -17.88 -5.24 -13.41
C GLU A 102 -17.28 -6.13 -12.32
N TRP A 103 -16.83 -7.33 -12.69
CA TRP A 103 -16.18 -8.24 -11.74
C TRP A 103 -14.92 -7.63 -11.10
N PHE A 104 -14.20 -6.76 -11.82
CA PHE A 104 -13.02 -6.08 -11.30
C PHE A 104 -13.42 -4.98 -10.31
N LYS A 105 -14.49 -4.23 -10.60
CA LYS A 105 -15.08 -3.25 -9.66
C LYS A 105 -15.48 -3.94 -8.35
N ILE A 106 -16.13 -5.10 -8.43
CA ILE A 106 -16.50 -5.92 -7.26
C ILE A 106 -15.25 -6.37 -6.49
N PHE A 107 -14.23 -6.88 -7.18
CA PHE A 107 -12.96 -7.28 -6.56
C PHE A 107 -12.33 -6.13 -5.76
N ILE A 108 -12.25 -4.92 -6.32
CA ILE A 108 -11.68 -3.76 -5.63
C ILE A 108 -12.52 -3.39 -4.39
N LEU A 109 -13.85 -3.34 -4.53
CA LEU A 109 -14.74 -3.06 -3.39
C LEU A 109 -14.60 -4.12 -2.29
N GLN A 110 -14.43 -5.40 -2.65
CA GLN A 110 -14.15 -6.47 -1.72
C GLN A 110 -12.81 -6.26 -1.01
N SER A 111 -11.73 -5.92 -1.73
CA SER A 111 -10.42 -5.66 -1.12
C SER A 111 -10.45 -4.48 -0.16
N ILE A 112 -11.15 -3.41 -0.51
CA ILE A 112 -11.38 -2.26 0.38
C ILE A 112 -12.15 -2.71 1.63
N GLY A 113 -13.27 -3.41 1.47
CA GLY A 113 -14.05 -3.90 2.62
C GLY A 113 -13.30 -4.91 3.50
N LEU A 114 -12.38 -5.70 2.92
CA LEU A 114 -11.51 -6.61 3.68
C LEU A 114 -10.45 -5.85 4.46
N SER A 115 -9.98 -4.70 3.96
CA SER A 115 -9.07 -3.85 4.72
C SER A 115 -9.67 -3.41 6.06
N ASP A 116 -10.99 -3.18 6.16
CA ASP A 116 -11.68 -2.83 7.43
C ASP A 116 -11.74 -4.00 8.40
N LYS A 117 -11.66 -5.24 7.90
CA LYS A 117 -11.58 -6.45 8.74
C LYS A 117 -10.16 -6.70 9.24
N LEU A 118 -9.15 -6.34 8.45
CA LEU A 118 -7.74 -6.44 8.83
C LEU A 118 -7.37 -5.38 9.87
N TYR A 119 -7.79 -4.13 9.65
CA TYR A 119 -7.66 -3.04 10.60
C TYR A 119 -8.93 -2.20 10.59
N ALA A 120 -9.58 -2.10 11.76
CA ALA A 120 -10.89 -1.48 11.87
C ALA A 120 -10.87 0.06 11.81
N ILE A 121 -9.73 0.69 12.11
CA ILE A 121 -9.60 2.13 12.27
C ILE A 121 -8.33 2.62 11.55
N PRO A 122 -8.41 3.72 10.77
CA PRO A 122 -9.62 4.39 10.29
C PRO A 122 -10.43 3.50 9.33
N SER A 123 -11.71 3.78 9.12
CA SER A 123 -12.50 3.10 8.09
C SER A 123 -12.01 3.44 6.69
N ALA A 124 -12.20 2.53 5.74
CA ALA A 124 -11.85 2.80 4.36
C ALA A 124 -12.59 4.03 3.80
N THR A 125 -13.84 4.28 4.14
CA THR A 125 -14.54 5.49 3.67
C THR A 125 -13.84 6.76 4.15
N GLU A 126 -13.47 6.83 5.43
CA GLU A 126 -12.78 8.00 6.00
C GLU A 126 -11.44 8.26 5.32
N VAL A 127 -10.68 7.22 4.99
CA VAL A 127 -9.39 7.40 4.30
C VAL A 127 -9.61 7.91 2.88
N GLY A 128 -10.74 7.57 2.24
CA GLY A 128 -11.04 7.93 0.84
C GLY A 128 -11.43 9.39 0.72
N ASP A 129 -12.25 9.85 1.66
CA ASP A 129 -12.62 11.26 1.80
C ASP A 129 -11.42 12.14 2.16
N LYS A 130 -10.44 11.58 2.89
CA LYS A 130 -9.23 12.29 3.31
C LYS A 130 -8.21 12.49 2.18
N TYR A 131 -8.19 11.59 1.19
CA TYR A 131 -7.22 11.60 0.09
C TYR A 131 -7.90 11.53 -1.29
N PRO A 132 -8.54 12.62 -1.74
CA PRO A 132 -9.29 12.62 -2.98
C PRO A 132 -8.37 12.52 -4.21
N LEU A 133 -8.21 11.31 -4.76
CA LEU A 133 -7.42 11.08 -5.97
C LEU A 133 -7.92 11.86 -7.19
N SER A 134 -9.21 12.23 -7.20
CA SER A 134 -9.83 13.07 -8.23
C SER A 134 -9.22 14.46 -8.36
N GLU A 135 -8.57 14.95 -7.31
CA GLU A 135 -7.90 16.25 -7.30
C GLU A 135 -6.43 16.17 -7.76
N GLY A 136 -5.92 14.94 -7.97
CA GLY A 136 -4.59 14.64 -8.48
C GLY A 136 -3.78 13.73 -7.55
N VAL A 137 -3.14 12.71 -8.13
CA VAL A 137 -2.32 11.72 -7.41
C VAL A 137 -1.19 12.37 -6.63
N GLU A 138 -0.49 13.34 -7.22
CA GLU A 138 0.62 14.02 -6.57
C GLU A 138 0.20 14.71 -5.28
N MET A 139 -0.91 15.46 -5.32
CA MET A 139 -1.44 16.16 -4.15
C MET A 139 -1.91 15.18 -3.08
N ALA A 140 -2.60 14.11 -3.47
CA ALA A 140 -3.04 13.08 -2.53
C ALA A 140 -1.85 12.39 -1.83
N CYS A 141 -0.77 12.09 -2.56
CA CYS A 141 0.47 11.57 -1.98
C CYS A 141 1.14 12.56 -1.01
N GLN A 142 1.14 13.86 -1.33
CA GLN A 142 1.67 14.89 -0.43
C GLN A 142 0.85 14.98 0.87
N LEU A 143 -0.48 15.00 0.77
CA LEU A 143 -1.38 15.00 1.93
C LEU A 143 -1.15 13.76 2.80
N LEU A 144 -1.03 12.58 2.20
CA LEU A 144 -0.71 11.35 2.91
C LEU A 144 0.63 11.49 3.65
N SER A 145 1.67 11.99 2.97
CA SER A 145 3.00 12.19 3.56
C SER A 145 2.94 13.09 4.79
N MET A 146 2.23 14.22 4.70
CA MET A 146 2.06 15.15 5.82
C MET A 146 1.32 14.52 7.00
N ASN A 147 0.23 13.80 6.74
CA ASN A 147 -0.55 13.16 7.79
C ASN A 147 0.20 12.01 8.45
N MET A 148 0.95 11.21 7.69
CA MET A 148 1.81 10.15 8.23
C MET A 148 2.94 10.74 9.07
N ALA A 149 3.57 11.83 8.62
CA ALA A 149 4.59 12.52 9.42
C ALA A 149 4.05 12.96 10.79
N HIS A 150 2.83 13.51 10.82
CA HIS A 150 2.19 13.89 12.07
C HIS A 150 1.84 12.68 12.94
N LYS A 151 1.15 11.68 12.38
CA LYS A 151 0.68 10.49 13.09
C LYS A 151 1.84 9.68 13.68
N LEU A 152 2.94 9.56 12.94
CA LEU A 152 4.14 8.83 13.36
C LEU A 152 5.12 9.71 14.16
N LYS A 153 4.71 10.92 14.59
CA LYS A 153 5.50 11.84 15.42
C LYS A 153 6.86 12.21 14.81
N LEU A 154 6.94 12.21 13.49
CA LEU A 154 8.13 12.54 12.69
C LEU A 154 8.31 14.06 12.51
N GLY A 155 7.73 14.89 13.39
CA GLY A 155 7.83 16.34 13.32
C GLY A 155 9.27 16.86 13.44
N ALA A 156 10.09 16.17 14.24
CA ALA A 156 11.53 16.47 14.37
C ALA A 156 12.32 16.19 13.07
N THR A 157 11.73 15.44 12.14
CA THR A 157 12.34 15.01 10.86
C THR A 157 11.57 15.59 9.67
N ALA A 158 10.73 16.62 9.88
CA ALA A 158 9.79 17.16 8.90
C ALA A 158 10.37 17.41 7.47
N PRO A 159 11.61 17.92 7.30
CA PRO A 159 12.20 18.06 5.96
C PRO A 159 12.39 16.73 5.23
N ALA A 160 12.82 15.68 5.93
CA ALA A 160 12.96 14.31 5.41
C ALA A 160 11.57 13.69 5.16
N ALA A 161 10.71 13.83 6.16
CA ALA A 161 9.40 13.21 6.23
C ALA A 161 8.45 13.68 5.11
N SER A 162 8.44 14.97 4.81
CA SER A 162 7.51 15.57 3.84
C SER A 162 7.77 15.16 2.38
N LEU A 163 9.00 14.76 2.04
CA LEU A 163 9.38 14.38 0.68
C LEU A 163 9.45 12.87 0.47
N HIS A 164 9.81 12.11 1.51
CA HIS A 164 10.18 10.72 1.35
C HIS A 164 8.98 9.79 1.13
N LEU A 165 7.90 9.91 1.91
CA LEU A 165 6.78 8.98 1.76
C LEU A 165 6.02 9.19 0.45
N ALA A 166 5.80 10.43 0.03
CA ALA A 166 5.19 10.71 -1.27
C ALA A 166 5.97 10.05 -2.43
N SER A 167 7.31 10.18 -2.40
CA SER A 167 8.21 9.54 -3.37
C SER A 167 8.16 8.01 -3.29
N LEU A 168 8.23 7.43 -2.07
CA LEU A 168 8.12 5.99 -1.87
C LEU A 168 6.82 5.44 -2.44
N VAL A 169 5.69 6.09 -2.16
CA VAL A 169 4.38 5.65 -2.64
C VAL A 169 4.26 5.78 -4.16
N GLN A 170 4.74 6.87 -4.76
CA GLN A 170 4.74 7.03 -6.21
C GLN A 170 5.62 5.98 -6.90
N ASN A 171 6.85 5.78 -6.41
CA ASN A 171 7.78 4.78 -6.95
C ASN A 171 7.30 3.34 -6.75
N ASN A 172 6.33 3.12 -5.83
CA ASN A 172 5.74 1.81 -5.60
C ASN A 172 4.64 1.43 -6.61
N GLU A 173 4.39 2.23 -7.66
CA GLU A 173 3.42 1.90 -8.73
C GLU A 173 3.69 0.51 -9.31
N ARG A 174 4.96 0.22 -9.60
CA ARG A 174 5.33 -1.06 -10.19
C ARG A 174 4.95 -2.24 -9.28
N VAL A 175 5.24 -2.15 -7.98
CA VAL A 175 4.91 -3.21 -7.03
C VAL A 175 3.39 -3.33 -6.87
N ARG A 176 2.66 -2.21 -6.77
CA ARG A 176 1.18 -2.24 -6.74
C ARG A 176 0.62 -2.97 -7.96
N ALA A 177 1.14 -2.66 -9.15
CA ALA A 177 0.75 -3.30 -10.39
C ALA A 177 1.12 -4.80 -10.41
N GLU A 178 2.30 -5.17 -9.88
CA GLU A 178 2.73 -6.57 -9.72
C GLU A 178 1.78 -7.34 -8.79
N LEU A 179 1.47 -6.78 -7.62
CA LEU A 179 0.56 -7.37 -6.64
C LEU A 179 -0.86 -7.52 -7.22
N MET A 180 -1.33 -6.52 -7.96
CA MET A 180 -2.62 -6.59 -8.65
C MET A 180 -2.60 -7.71 -9.69
N SER A 181 -1.58 -7.75 -10.55
CA SER A 181 -1.40 -8.78 -11.57
C SER A 181 -1.46 -10.18 -10.96
N LEU A 182 -0.68 -10.44 -9.91
CA LEU A 182 -0.67 -11.72 -9.21
C LEU A 182 -2.07 -12.09 -8.71
N SER A 183 -2.73 -11.15 -8.04
CA SER A 183 -4.09 -11.34 -7.49
C SER A 183 -5.10 -11.74 -8.57
N LEU A 184 -4.94 -11.24 -9.79
CA LEU A 184 -5.84 -11.47 -10.90
C LEU A 184 -5.53 -12.72 -11.73
N THR A 185 -4.29 -13.23 -11.72
CA THR A 185 -3.87 -14.29 -12.65
C THR A 185 -3.38 -15.58 -12.00
N GLU A 186 -2.84 -15.52 -10.79
CA GLU A 186 -2.30 -16.70 -10.12
C GLU A 186 -3.41 -17.63 -9.60
N SER A 187 -3.06 -18.88 -9.29
CA SER A 187 -3.96 -19.79 -8.58
C SER A 187 -4.06 -19.40 -7.10
N ILE A 188 -5.18 -19.72 -6.44
CA ILE A 188 -5.35 -19.45 -5.00
C ILE A 188 -4.23 -20.10 -4.17
N GLU A 189 -3.82 -21.32 -4.52
CA GLU A 189 -2.70 -22.00 -3.87
C GLU A 189 -1.37 -21.23 -4.00
N SER A 190 -1.09 -20.66 -5.18
CA SER A 190 0.09 -19.82 -5.42
C SER A 190 0.04 -18.55 -4.58
N LEU A 191 -1.14 -17.91 -4.50
CA LEU A 191 -1.37 -16.73 -3.68
C LEU A 191 -1.15 -17.00 -2.17
N ASP A 192 -1.66 -18.12 -1.65
CA ASP A 192 -1.47 -18.52 -0.26
C ASP A 192 0.01 -18.77 0.07
N ASN A 193 0.75 -19.42 -0.84
CA ASN A 193 2.19 -19.64 -0.68
C ASN A 193 2.95 -18.31 -0.62
N ILE A 194 2.61 -17.34 -1.46
CA ILE A 194 3.24 -16.01 -1.44
C ILE A 194 3.04 -15.33 -0.08
N ILE A 195 1.84 -15.42 0.51
CA ILE A 195 1.57 -14.85 1.84
C ILE A 195 2.42 -15.55 2.91
N HIS A 196 2.50 -16.88 2.86
CA HIS A 196 3.30 -17.66 3.81
C HIS A 196 4.79 -17.32 3.72
N GLU A 197 5.35 -17.25 2.52
CA GLU A 197 6.75 -16.88 2.29
C GLU A 197 7.04 -15.45 2.73
N SER A 198 6.14 -14.51 2.41
CA SER A 198 6.27 -13.10 2.79
C SER A 198 6.19 -12.89 4.30
N SER A 199 5.45 -13.75 5.01
CA SER A 199 5.31 -13.71 6.47
C SER A 199 6.49 -14.37 7.19
N ALA A 200 7.26 -15.21 6.48
CA ALA A 200 8.42 -15.92 7.02
C ALA A 200 9.73 -15.12 6.90
N MET A 201 9.75 -13.98 6.20
CA MET A 201 10.92 -13.12 6.14
C MET A 201 11.08 -12.33 7.45
N PRO A 202 12.25 -12.40 8.12
CA PRO A 202 12.50 -11.61 9.32
C PRO A 202 12.44 -10.11 9.00
N SER A 203 11.83 -9.36 9.92
CA SER A 203 11.72 -7.89 9.88
C SER A 203 13.05 -7.22 10.20
#